data_AF-A0A239S7R6-F1
#
_entry.id   AF-A0A239S7R6-F1
#
_cell.length_a   1.000
_cell.length_b   1.000
_cell.length_c   1.000
_cell.angle_alpha   90.00
_cell.angle_beta   90.00
_cell.angle_gamma   90.00
#
_symmetry.space_group_name_H-M   'P 1'
#
loop_
_entity.id
_entity.type
_entity.pdbx_description
1 polymer ?
#
loop_
_entity_poly.entity_id
_entity_poly.type
_entity_poly.pdbx_seq_one_letter_code
_entity_poly.pdbx_strand_id
1 'polypeptide(L)'
;MMLSPIPDLSLVLPSDAEEWCRGSLTPDVACDLEGAFNVPGPSWSLPFPIVPPDTDTAFRFQTDFLGLGDDAYNDIITQWICAVQRGSGTPAWRAFVARWQKWMPGGHGRYTLFGFLMQKFGRIDMRLRPAALECFLTDGPDGRAAVQRHWHRVGLGKFSREHWPLVQRLLRRAGMLR
;
A
#
# COMPACT_ATOMS: atom_id res chain seq x y z
N MET A 1 13.31 -4.15 31.87
CA MET A 1 13.45 -4.98 30.66
C MET A 1 13.88 -4.08 29.52
N MET A 2 15.10 -4.31 29.02
CA MET A 2 15.75 -3.51 27.98
C MET A 2 15.14 -3.82 26.61
N LEU A 3 14.79 -2.79 25.84
CA LEU A 3 14.27 -2.91 24.46
C LEU A 3 15.45 -2.88 23.48
N SER A 4 15.60 -3.95 22.71
CA SER A 4 16.64 -4.10 21.69
C SER A 4 16.42 -3.13 20.51
N PRO A 5 17.48 -2.50 19.95
CA PRO A 5 17.38 -1.72 18.73
C PRO A 5 17.40 -2.62 17.47
N ILE A 6 16.99 -2.05 16.32
CA ILE A 6 16.96 -2.72 15.02
C ILE A 6 18.41 -3.02 14.58
N PRO A 7 18.71 -4.26 14.10
CA PRO A 7 20.07 -4.64 13.73
C PRO A 7 20.55 -3.95 12.44
N ASP A 8 21.84 -3.65 12.44
CA ASP A 8 22.61 -3.08 11.33
C ASP A 8 22.79 -4.12 10.22
N LEU A 9 22.32 -3.82 9.00
CA LEU A 9 22.29 -4.74 7.86
C LEU A 9 23.62 -4.80 7.08
N SER A 10 24.69 -4.21 7.61
CA SER A 10 25.96 -4.04 6.89
C SER A 10 26.90 -5.26 6.91
N LEU A 11 26.56 -6.37 7.59
CA LEU A 11 27.47 -7.50 7.79
C LEU A 11 26.84 -8.89 7.64
N VAL A 12 25.87 -9.05 6.74
CA VAL A 12 25.48 -10.40 6.31
C VAL A 12 26.43 -10.86 5.22
N LEU A 13 27.34 -11.77 5.57
CA LEU A 13 28.14 -12.52 4.60
C LEU A 13 27.19 -13.22 3.61
N PRO A 14 27.44 -13.20 2.29
CA PRO A 14 26.62 -13.93 1.34
C PRO A 14 26.67 -15.42 1.68
N SER A 15 25.50 -15.99 1.97
CA SER A 15 25.32 -17.43 2.13
C SER A 15 25.42 -18.11 0.77
N ASP A 16 25.95 -19.34 0.72
CA ASP A 16 26.24 -20.19 -0.45
C ASP A 16 25.06 -20.48 -1.42
N ALA A 17 23.91 -19.82 -1.27
CA ALA A 17 22.78 -19.90 -2.18
C ALA A 17 22.99 -19.12 -3.50
N GLU A 18 23.98 -18.22 -3.58
CA GLU A 18 24.23 -17.38 -4.76
C GLU A 18 25.13 -18.03 -5.84
N GLU A 19 25.76 -19.18 -5.56
CA GLU A 19 26.63 -19.87 -6.53
C GLU A 19 25.87 -20.60 -7.65
N TRP A 20 24.58 -20.89 -7.46
CA TRP A 20 23.78 -21.62 -8.46
C TRP A 20 23.28 -20.75 -9.62
N CYS A 21 23.40 -19.41 -9.52
CA CYS A 21 22.97 -18.49 -10.57
C CYS A 21 24.09 -18.07 -11.54
N ARG A 22 25.35 -18.49 -11.33
CA ARG A 22 26.49 -18.11 -12.18
C ARG A 22 26.81 -19.09 -13.33
N GLY A 23 26.06 -20.17 -13.48
CA GLY A 23 26.40 -21.28 -14.39
C GLY A 23 25.65 -21.36 -15.72
N SER A 24 24.63 -20.55 -15.98
CA SER A 24 23.86 -20.66 -17.23
C SER A 24 24.39 -19.68 -18.28
N LEU A 25 25.31 -20.18 -19.11
CA LEU A 25 25.69 -19.59 -20.38
C LEU A 25 24.43 -19.28 -21.22
N THR A 26 24.17 -18.00 -21.47
CA THR A 26 23.35 -17.57 -22.61
C THR A 26 24.23 -17.61 -23.86
N PRO A 27 23.93 -18.41 -24.90
CA PRO A 27 24.57 -18.24 -26.19
C PRO A 27 24.14 -16.91 -26.81
N ASP A 28 25.12 -16.09 -27.18
CA ASP A 28 24.93 -14.90 -28.01
C ASP A 28 24.24 -15.28 -29.32
N VAL A 29 23.01 -14.82 -29.50
CA VAL A 29 22.37 -14.72 -30.82
C VAL A 29 21.93 -13.28 -30.99
N ALA A 30 22.84 -12.46 -31.51
CA ALA A 30 22.48 -11.29 -32.25
C ALA A 30 21.80 -11.75 -33.55
N CYS A 31 20.47 -11.64 -33.61
CA CYS A 31 19.75 -11.59 -34.88
C CYS A 31 18.75 -10.44 -34.81
N ASP A 32 18.95 -9.49 -35.72
CA ASP A 32 18.09 -8.34 -35.96
C ASP A 32 16.63 -8.78 -36.12
N LEU A 33 15.72 -8.06 -35.44
CA LEU A 33 14.28 -8.28 -35.55
C LEU A 33 13.75 -7.57 -36.81
N GLU A 34 14.23 -8.01 -37.97
CA GLU A 34 13.63 -7.70 -39.27
C GLU A 34 12.54 -8.75 -39.56
N GLY A 35 11.27 -8.33 -39.49
CA GLY A 35 10.12 -9.10 -39.97
C GLY A 35 9.32 -9.80 -38.89
N ALA A 36 8.34 -9.11 -38.33
CA ALA A 36 7.21 -9.75 -37.64
C ALA A 36 6.37 -10.52 -38.68
N PHE A 37 6.75 -11.77 -38.95
CA PHE A 37 5.89 -12.71 -39.66
C PHE A 37 4.85 -13.23 -38.67
N ASN A 38 3.56 -13.01 -39.00
CA ASN A 38 2.45 -13.65 -38.31
C ASN A 38 2.64 -15.16 -38.34
N VAL A 39 2.96 -15.76 -37.19
CA VAL A 39 2.94 -17.23 -37.04
C VAL A 39 1.49 -17.67 -37.22
N PRO A 40 1.15 -18.50 -38.23
CA PRO A 40 -0.18 -19.07 -38.33
C PRO A 40 -0.41 -19.95 -37.10
N GLY A 41 -1.48 -19.66 -36.35
CA GLY A 41 -1.88 -20.48 -35.21
C GLY A 41 -2.06 -21.95 -35.62
N PRO A 42 -1.88 -22.91 -34.70
CA PRO A 42 -1.99 -24.34 -35.01
C PRO A 42 -3.37 -24.65 -35.60
N SER A 43 -3.40 -25.40 -36.71
CA SER A 43 -4.59 -25.78 -37.47
C SER A 43 -5.45 -26.87 -36.82
N TRP A 44 -5.32 -27.07 -35.50
CA TRP A 44 -6.05 -28.09 -34.77
C TRP A 44 -7.18 -27.44 -33.96
N SER A 45 -8.40 -27.95 -34.17
CA SER A 45 -9.58 -27.62 -33.41
C SER A 45 -9.36 -28.04 -31.94
N LEU A 46 -9.21 -27.05 -31.06
CA LEU A 46 -9.18 -27.28 -29.62
C LEU A 46 -10.51 -27.93 -29.18
N PRO A 47 -10.50 -28.94 -28.31
CA PRO A 47 -11.71 -29.64 -27.86
C PRO A 47 -12.55 -28.80 -26.87
N PHE A 48 -12.11 -27.59 -26.56
CA PHE A 48 -12.76 -26.69 -25.63
C PHE A 48 -13.31 -25.47 -26.38
N PRO A 49 -14.52 -24.99 -26.04
CA PRO A 49 -15.06 -23.78 -26.63
C PRO A 49 -14.06 -22.63 -26.40
N ILE A 50 -13.84 -21.82 -27.45
CA ILE A 50 -13.07 -20.58 -27.35
C ILE A 50 -13.81 -19.68 -26.36
N VAL A 51 -13.30 -19.60 -25.13
CA VAL A 51 -13.79 -18.65 -24.14
C VAL A 51 -13.38 -17.26 -24.65
N PRO A 52 -14.30 -16.30 -24.77
CA PRO A 52 -13.94 -14.93 -25.09
C PRO A 52 -12.86 -14.45 -24.10
N PRO A 53 -11.91 -13.60 -24.50
CA PRO A 53 -11.02 -12.96 -23.56
C PRO A 53 -11.88 -12.07 -22.65
N ASP A 54 -12.37 -12.65 -21.56
CA ASP A 54 -13.15 -11.97 -20.56
C ASP A 54 -12.16 -11.18 -19.72
N THR A 55 -12.02 -9.90 -20.05
CA THR A 55 -10.97 -9.05 -19.51
C THR A 55 -11.14 -8.75 -18.02
N ASP A 56 -12.17 -9.26 -17.32
CA ASP A 56 -12.41 -8.82 -15.95
C ASP A 56 -13.29 -9.71 -15.04
N THR A 57 -13.28 -11.03 -15.16
CA THR A 57 -13.96 -11.89 -14.14
C THR A 57 -13.06 -12.31 -12.99
N ALA A 58 -11.77 -12.57 -13.24
CA ALA A 58 -10.85 -13.03 -12.20
C ALA A 58 -10.54 -11.96 -11.13
N PHE A 59 -10.59 -10.67 -11.49
CA PHE A 59 -10.38 -9.58 -10.53
C PHE A 59 -11.63 -9.22 -9.73
N ARG A 60 -12.83 -9.43 -10.29
CA ARG A 60 -14.11 -9.13 -9.61
C ARG A 60 -14.36 -10.00 -8.38
N PHE A 61 -13.87 -11.24 -8.37
CA PHE A 61 -14.00 -12.11 -7.21
C PHE A 61 -13.22 -11.63 -5.97
N GLN A 62 -12.13 -10.85 -6.14
CA GLN A 62 -11.43 -10.27 -4.99
C GLN A 62 -12.14 -9.04 -4.42
N THR A 63 -12.84 -8.27 -5.27
CA THR A 63 -13.61 -7.09 -4.86
C THR A 63 -14.89 -7.46 -4.12
N ASP A 64 -15.57 -8.54 -4.55
CA ASP A 64 -16.78 -9.05 -3.89
C ASP A 64 -16.50 -9.61 -2.48
N PHE A 65 -15.28 -10.11 -2.23
CA PHE A 65 -14.91 -10.65 -0.92
C PHE A 65 -14.89 -9.60 0.20
N LEU A 66 -14.77 -8.31 -0.14
CA LEU A 66 -14.77 -7.19 0.81
C LEU A 66 -16.07 -6.36 0.82
N GLY A 67 -17.03 -6.67 -0.07
CA GLY A 67 -18.34 -5.99 -0.13
C GLY A 67 -18.29 -4.49 -0.42
N LEU A 68 -17.14 -3.95 -0.84
CA LEU A 68 -16.96 -2.56 -1.20
C LEU A 68 -16.76 -2.48 -2.71
N GLY A 69 -17.85 -2.17 -3.43
CA GLY A 69 -17.76 -1.83 -4.85
C GLY A 69 -16.81 -0.65 -5.08
N ASP A 70 -16.25 -0.55 -6.28
CA ASP A 70 -15.24 0.45 -6.63
C ASP A 70 -15.73 1.90 -6.38
N ASP A 71 -17.05 2.13 -6.43
CA ASP A 71 -17.70 3.39 -6.10
C ASP A 71 -17.61 3.74 -4.61
N ALA A 72 -17.86 2.77 -3.72
CA ALA A 72 -17.75 2.95 -2.27
C ALA A 72 -16.28 3.17 -1.85
N TYR A 73 -15.35 2.56 -2.58
CA TYR A 73 -13.92 2.72 -2.40
C TYR A 73 -13.44 4.14 -2.79
N ASN A 74 -13.94 4.73 -3.87
CA ASN A 74 -13.60 6.11 -4.23
C ASN A 74 -14.25 7.14 -3.28
N ASP A 75 -15.44 6.82 -2.74
CA ASP A 75 -16.12 7.65 -1.75
C ASP A 75 -15.32 7.75 -0.43
N ILE A 76 -14.76 6.64 0.09
CA ILE A 76 -13.97 6.68 1.33
C ILE A 76 -12.71 7.55 1.18
N ILE A 77 -12.02 7.49 0.04
CA ILE A 77 -10.82 8.31 -0.19
C ILE A 77 -11.17 9.79 -0.31
N THR A 78 -12.26 10.13 -1.01
CA THR A 78 -12.74 11.51 -1.13
C THR A 78 -13.11 12.09 0.23
N GLN A 79 -13.90 11.35 1.02
CA GLN A 79 -14.28 11.76 2.37
C GLN A 79 -13.08 11.85 3.31
N TRP A 80 -12.11 10.95 3.16
CA TRP A 80 -10.86 10.98 3.91
C TRP A 80 -10.08 12.28 3.64
N ILE A 81 -9.92 12.67 2.37
CA ILE A 81 -9.25 13.92 1.98
C ILE A 81 -9.96 15.13 2.60
N CYS A 82 -11.30 15.19 2.51
CA CYS A 82 -12.07 16.28 3.11
C CYS A 82 -11.92 16.34 4.63
N ALA A 83 -11.87 15.18 5.31
CA ALA A 83 -11.67 15.10 6.75
C ALA A 83 -10.27 15.57 7.16
N VAL A 84 -9.23 15.15 6.42
CA VAL A 84 -7.83 15.54 6.66
C VAL A 84 -7.64 17.04 6.45
N GLN A 85 -8.24 17.64 5.42
CA GLN A 85 -8.17 19.08 5.15
C GLN A 85 -8.72 19.92 6.31
N ARG A 86 -9.72 19.41 7.02
CA ARG A 86 -10.28 20.08 8.21
C ARG A 86 -9.40 19.90 9.45
N GLY A 87 -8.49 18.93 9.43
CA GLY A 87 -7.50 18.71 10.47
C GLY A 87 -7.90 17.68 11.52
N SER A 88 -6.90 17.29 12.30
CA SER A 88 -7.01 16.28 13.34
C SER A 88 -7.89 16.73 14.52
N GLY A 89 -8.57 15.79 15.18
CA GLY A 89 -9.44 16.09 16.34
C GLY A 89 -10.74 16.85 16.02
N THR A 90 -10.93 17.29 14.78
CA THR A 90 -12.16 17.96 14.35
C THR A 90 -13.38 17.01 14.36
N PRO A 91 -14.60 17.54 14.49
CA PRO A 91 -15.81 16.73 14.37
C PRO A 91 -15.91 16.04 13.00
N ALA A 92 -15.35 16.64 11.94
CA ALA A 92 -15.32 16.05 10.61
C ALA A 92 -14.47 14.76 10.57
N TRP A 93 -13.26 14.80 11.13
CA TRP A 93 -12.42 13.61 11.25
C TRP A 93 -13.09 12.51 12.08
N ARG A 94 -13.65 12.87 13.24
CA ARG A 94 -14.36 11.91 14.11
C ARG A 94 -15.57 11.29 13.44
N ALA A 95 -16.36 12.09 12.69
CA ALA A 95 -17.51 11.59 11.94
C ALA A 95 -17.08 10.64 10.81
N PHE A 96 -16.00 10.97 10.11
CA PHE A 96 -15.41 10.09 9.09
C PHE A 96 -15.01 8.72 9.68
N VAL A 97 -14.23 8.72 10.76
CA VAL A 97 -13.80 7.48 11.43
C VAL A 97 -15.02 6.68 11.93
N ALA A 98 -15.97 7.34 12.60
CA ALA A 98 -17.17 6.69 13.13
C ALA A 98 -18.08 6.10 12.05
N ARG A 99 -18.15 6.75 10.88
CA ARG A 99 -18.89 6.24 9.72
C ARG A 99 -18.23 4.98 9.18
N TRP A 100 -16.95 5.06 8.83
CA TRP A 100 -16.29 3.99 8.07
C TRP A 100 -15.85 2.82 8.94
N GLN A 101 -15.58 3.01 10.24
CA GLN A 101 -15.27 1.89 11.14
C GLN A 101 -16.41 0.87 11.25
N LYS A 102 -17.68 1.28 11.02
CA LYS A 102 -18.86 0.40 11.04
C LYS A 102 -18.93 -0.55 9.84
N TRP A 103 -18.29 -0.15 8.74
CA TRP A 103 -18.20 -0.93 7.50
C TRP A 103 -16.96 -1.82 7.48
N MET A 104 -16.08 -1.72 8.47
CA MET A 104 -14.88 -2.54 8.56
C MET A 104 -15.21 -3.89 9.19
N PRO A 105 -14.72 -5.01 8.61
CA PRO A 105 -14.94 -6.32 9.18
C PRO A 105 -14.13 -6.52 10.47
N GLY A 106 -14.72 -7.24 11.43
CA GLY A 106 -14.07 -7.68 12.67
C GLY A 106 -14.18 -6.73 13.87
N GLY A 107 -13.66 -7.16 15.02
CA GLY A 107 -13.75 -6.42 16.30
C GLY A 107 -12.85 -5.18 16.41
N HIS A 108 -11.96 -4.95 15.44
CA HIS A 108 -10.99 -3.85 15.43
C HIS A 108 -11.21 -2.86 14.29
N GLY A 109 -12.47 -2.45 14.07
CA GLY A 109 -12.86 -1.64 12.92
C GLY A 109 -12.03 -0.36 12.71
N ARG A 110 -11.58 0.31 13.80
CA ARG A 110 -10.69 1.47 13.71
C ARG A 110 -9.31 1.14 13.17
N TYR A 111 -8.66 0.14 13.76
CA TYR A 111 -7.34 -0.30 13.30
C TYR A 111 -7.40 -0.79 11.86
N THR A 112 -8.44 -1.54 11.48
CA THR A 112 -8.66 -2.01 10.10
C THR A 112 -8.83 -0.84 9.13
N LEU A 113 -9.63 0.18 9.49
CA LEU A 113 -9.77 1.41 8.72
C LEU A 113 -8.41 2.09 8.52
N PHE A 114 -7.65 2.29 9.59
CA PHE A 114 -6.34 2.95 9.49
C PHE A 114 -5.34 2.13 8.68
N GLY A 115 -5.33 0.82 8.85
CA GLY A 115 -4.54 -0.10 8.02
C GLY A 115 -4.85 0.10 6.55
N PHE A 116 -6.13 0.11 6.18
CA PHE A 116 -6.61 0.37 4.81
C PHE A 116 -6.14 1.73 4.28
N LEU A 117 -6.36 2.82 5.03
CA LEU A 117 -5.96 4.17 4.62
C LEU A 117 -4.45 4.29 4.46
N MET A 118 -3.65 3.64 5.32
CA MET A 118 -2.19 3.59 5.21
C MET A 118 -1.73 2.92 3.91
N GLN A 119 -2.43 1.90 3.42
CA GLN A 119 -2.12 1.30 2.12
C GLN A 119 -2.31 2.29 0.96
N LYS A 120 -3.25 3.23 1.12
CA LYS A 120 -3.62 4.22 0.11
C LYS A 120 -3.02 5.60 0.36
N PHE A 121 -2.15 5.74 1.36
CA PHE A 121 -1.50 6.99 1.72
C PHE A 121 -0.76 7.66 0.55
N GLY A 122 -0.18 6.86 -0.34
CA GLY A 122 0.47 7.37 -1.56
C GLY A 122 -0.48 8.05 -2.55
N ARG A 123 -1.80 7.78 -2.48
CA ARG A 123 -2.82 8.42 -3.34
C ARG A 123 -3.20 9.82 -2.89
N ILE A 124 -2.88 10.20 -1.65
CA ILE A 124 -3.09 11.56 -1.17
C ILE A 124 -2.02 12.49 -1.76
N ASP A 125 -2.45 13.71 -2.11
CA ASP A 125 -1.58 14.82 -2.46
C ASP A 125 -0.45 15.03 -1.44
N MET A 126 0.77 15.27 -1.91
CA MET A 126 1.96 15.36 -1.07
C MET A 126 1.89 16.48 -0.01
N ARG A 127 1.08 17.52 -0.25
CA ARG A 127 0.83 18.63 0.70
C ARG A 127 -0.07 18.23 1.87
N LEU A 128 -0.96 17.27 1.65
CA LEU A 128 -1.92 16.82 2.67
C LEU A 128 -1.40 15.65 3.51
N ARG A 129 -0.35 14.95 3.05
CA ARG A 129 0.26 13.83 3.77
C ARG A 129 0.66 14.14 5.22
N PRO A 130 1.28 15.29 5.55
CA PRO A 130 1.60 15.61 6.94
C PRO A 130 0.36 15.73 7.84
N ALA A 131 -0.69 16.38 7.33
CA ALA A 131 -1.96 16.51 8.03
C ALA A 131 -2.65 15.14 8.20
N ALA A 132 -2.58 14.27 7.18
CA ALA A 132 -3.08 12.91 7.28
C ALA A 132 -2.35 12.13 8.37
N LEU A 133 -1.00 12.20 8.40
CA LEU A 133 -0.20 11.57 9.44
C LEU A 133 -0.58 12.06 10.84
N GLU A 134 -0.74 13.37 11.02
CA GLU A 134 -1.18 13.95 12.29
C GLU A 134 -2.54 13.40 12.74
N CYS A 135 -3.50 13.26 11.82
CA CYS A 135 -4.81 12.67 12.12
C CYS A 135 -4.68 11.26 12.71
N PHE A 136 -3.81 10.41 12.15
CA PHE A 136 -3.61 9.06 12.70
C PHE A 136 -2.92 9.06 14.05
N LEU A 137 -1.92 9.92 14.25
CA LEU A 137 -1.15 9.95 15.50
C LEU A 137 -1.96 10.49 16.70
N THR A 138 -2.92 11.38 16.41
CA THR A 138 -3.79 12.01 17.40
C THR A 138 -5.07 11.22 17.69
N ASP A 139 -5.51 10.32 16.79
CA ASP A 139 -6.74 9.52 16.97
C ASP A 139 -6.63 8.43 18.05
N GLY A 140 -5.44 8.26 18.65
CA GLY A 140 -5.25 7.42 19.84
C GLY A 140 -4.36 6.20 19.58
N PRO A 141 -4.47 5.14 20.41
CA PRO A 141 -3.55 4.00 20.36
C PRO A 141 -3.66 3.21 19.05
N ASP A 142 -4.87 3.04 18.49
CA ASP A 142 -5.07 2.29 17.24
C ASP A 142 -4.39 2.97 16.05
N GLY A 143 -4.50 4.30 15.96
CA GLY A 143 -3.86 5.09 14.91
C GLY A 143 -2.33 5.05 15.00
N ARG A 144 -1.77 5.18 16.22
CA ARG A 144 -0.33 5.00 16.45
C ARG A 144 0.15 3.59 16.09
N ALA A 145 -0.59 2.56 16.49
CA ALA A 145 -0.26 1.18 16.16
C ALA A 145 -0.31 0.92 14.65
N ALA A 146 -1.28 1.49 13.94
CA ALA A 146 -1.38 1.41 12.48
C ALA A 146 -0.18 2.08 11.80
N VAL A 147 0.19 3.30 12.22
CA VAL A 147 1.38 4.00 11.69
C VAL A 147 2.64 3.18 11.93
N GLN A 148 2.80 2.59 13.12
CA GLN A 148 3.98 1.80 13.47
C GLN A 148 4.12 0.59 12.57
N ARG A 149 3.04 -0.18 12.39
CA ARG A 149 3.04 -1.41 11.58
C ARG A 149 3.16 -1.13 10.09
N HIS A 150 2.59 -0.03 9.61
CA HIS A 150 2.59 0.33 8.20
C HIS A 150 3.63 1.41 7.83
N TRP A 151 4.61 1.67 8.71
CA TRP A 151 5.63 2.70 8.47
C TRP A 151 6.38 2.51 7.15
N HIS A 152 6.66 1.27 6.75
CA HIS A 152 7.29 0.94 5.47
C HIS A 152 6.52 1.48 4.24
N ARG A 153 5.20 1.73 4.36
CA ARG A 153 4.36 2.27 3.26
C ARG A 153 4.27 3.79 3.28
N VAL A 154 4.39 4.38 4.46
CA VAL A 154 4.15 5.81 4.71
C VAL A 154 5.42 6.60 4.96
N GLY A 155 6.55 5.95 5.24
CA GLY A 155 7.79 6.54 5.74
C GLY A 155 8.32 7.75 4.96
N LEU A 156 9.43 8.33 5.42
CA LEU A 156 9.91 9.66 4.96
C LEU A 156 9.95 9.86 3.43
N GLY A 157 10.17 8.81 2.65
CA GLY A 157 10.12 8.85 1.18
C GLY A 157 8.75 9.18 0.56
N LYS A 158 7.66 9.17 1.33
CA LYS A 158 6.32 9.64 0.90
C LYS A 158 6.08 11.11 1.23
N PHE A 159 7.01 11.80 1.87
CA PHE A 159 6.87 13.22 2.18
C PHE A 159 7.88 14.03 1.37
N SER A 160 7.51 15.26 1.01
CA SER A 160 8.48 16.26 0.54
C SER A 160 9.54 16.48 1.62
N ARG A 161 10.79 16.73 1.23
CA ARG A 161 11.90 17.03 2.15
C ARG A 161 11.58 18.21 3.06
N GLU A 162 10.81 19.18 2.57
CA GLU A 162 10.32 20.35 3.32
C GLU A 162 9.47 19.95 4.53
N HIS A 163 8.74 18.84 4.44
CA HIS A 163 7.87 18.36 5.50
C HIS A 163 8.58 17.42 6.49
N TRP A 164 9.82 17.02 6.25
CA TRP A 164 10.55 16.09 7.13
C TRP A 164 10.68 16.60 8.58
N PRO A 165 11.03 17.88 8.84
CA PRO A 165 11.11 18.38 10.21
C PRO A 165 9.77 18.34 10.94
N LEU A 166 8.67 18.60 10.22
CA LEU A 166 7.32 18.51 10.75
C LEU A 166 6.94 17.06 11.09
N VAL A 167 7.19 16.13 10.17
CA VAL A 167 6.92 14.71 10.35
C VAL A 167 7.70 14.15 11.54
N GLN A 168 8.99 14.47 11.66
CA GLN A 168 9.80 14.07 12.81
C GLN A 168 9.26 14.61 14.13
N ARG A 169 8.82 15.87 14.15
CA ARG A 169 8.20 16.48 15.35
C ARG A 169 6.91 15.75 15.74
N LEU A 170 6.07 15.41 14.77
CA LEU A 170 4.83 14.66 14.99
C LEU A 170 5.12 13.26 15.56
N LEU A 171 6.10 12.55 15.00
CA LEU A 171 6.48 11.22 15.48
C LEU A 171 7.08 11.25 16.89
N ARG A 172 7.93 12.24 17.21
CA ARG A 172 8.46 12.44 18.57
C ARG A 172 7.33 12.72 19.56
N ARG A 173 6.39 13.61 19.21
CA ARG A 173 5.23 13.91 20.04
C ARG A 173 4.35 12.69 20.30
N ALA A 174 4.26 11.79 19.32
CA ALA A 174 3.56 10.53 19.45
C ALA A 174 4.36 9.43 20.19
N GLY A 175 5.60 9.70 20.61
CA GLY A 175 6.48 8.74 21.28
C GLY A 175 7.06 7.67 20.35
N MET A 176 7.02 7.88 19.03
CA MET A 176 7.42 6.90 18.01
C MET A 176 8.83 7.10 17.48
N LEU A 177 9.44 8.25 17.78
CA LEU A 177 10.82 8.57 17.42
C LEU A 177 11.52 9.09 18.68
N ARG A 178 12.70 8.55 19.00
CA ARG A 178 13.54 9.00 20.11
C ARG A 178 14.45 10.14 19.67
#